data_AF-A0A497J928-F1
#
_entry.id   AF-A0A497J928-F1
#
_cell.length_a   1.000
_cell.length_b   1.000
_cell.length_c   1.000
_cell.angle_alpha   90.00
_cell.angle_beta   90.00
_cell.angle_gamma   90.00
#
_symmetry.space_group_name_H-M   'P 1'
#
loop_
_entity.id
_entity.type
_entity.pdbx_description
1 polymer ?
#
loop_
_entity_poly.entity_id
_entity_poly.type
_entity_poly.pdbx_seq_one_letter_code
_entity_poly.pdbx_strand_id
1 'polypeptide(L)' 'MKKGWSYSEYEDIDVQIFNTLPLYIKARIFKEGKLIHCKDEELLYDIAIRTIKEYELFKPRYKLYLEGILYG' A
#
# COMPACT_ATOMS: atom_id res chain seq x y z
N MET A 1 7.43 -9.59 38.93
CA MET A 1 6.74 -10.83 38.52
C MET A 1 5.50 -10.47 37.69
N LYS A 2 5.61 -10.47 36.36
CA LYS A 2 4.50 -10.63 35.40
C LYS A 2 5.12 -11.23 34.13
N LYS A 3 5.03 -12.55 34.03
CA LYS A 3 5.51 -13.37 32.91
C LYS A 3 4.29 -13.58 32.01
N GLY A 4 4.06 -12.64 31.09
CA GLY A 4 3.12 -12.81 29.98
C GLY A 4 3.91 -13.32 28.78
N TRP A 5 3.41 -14.36 28.13
CA TRP A 5 4.08 -15.03 27.03
C TRP A 5 4.35 -14.04 25.87
N SER A 6 5.62 -13.70 25.63
CA SER A 6 6.04 -13.03 24.40
C SER A 6 6.05 -14.10 23.31
N TYR A 7 5.03 -14.07 22.45
CA TYR A 7 4.89 -14.99 21.32
C TYR A 7 5.17 -14.25 20.00
N SER A 8 6.19 -13.39 19.95
CA SER A 8 6.87 -13.03 18.70
C SER A 8 8.04 -12.09 18.98
N GLU A 9 9.20 -12.39 18.42
CA GLU A 9 10.33 -11.45 18.29
C GLU A 9 10.05 -10.34 17.24
N TYR A 10 8.79 -10.17 16.83
CA TYR A 10 8.34 -9.33 15.71
C TYR A 10 7.32 -8.28 16.18
N GLU A 11 7.64 -7.52 17.22
CA GLU A 11 6.74 -6.45 17.70
C GLU A 11 6.58 -5.31 16.67
N ASP A 12 7.45 -5.22 15.66
CA ASP A 12 7.50 -4.10 14.69
C ASP A 12 6.95 -4.41 13.28
N ILE A 13 6.23 -5.53 13.08
CA ILE A 13 5.62 -5.84 11.76
C ILE A 13 4.17 -5.40 11.72
N ASP A 14 3.87 -4.42 10.86
CA ASP A 14 2.51 -4.06 10.48
C ASP A 14 2.07 -4.82 9.21
N VAL A 15 0.91 -5.48 9.25
CA VAL A 15 0.36 -6.27 8.15
C VAL A 15 -0.93 -5.64 7.67
N GLN A 16 -0.96 -5.31 6.38
CA GLN A 16 -2.10 -4.65 5.74
C GLN A 16 -2.68 -5.51 4.61
N ILE A 17 -4.01 -5.56 4.52
CA ILE A 17 -4.70 -6.25 3.42
C ILE A 17 -4.70 -5.33 2.19
N PHE A 18 -4.02 -5.73 1.12
CA PHE A 18 -3.86 -4.88 -0.06
C PHE A 18 -5.19 -4.30 -0.57
N ASN A 19 -6.26 -5.10 -0.65
CA ASN A 19 -7.55 -4.67 -1.20
C ASN A 19 -8.22 -3.54 -0.40
N THR A 20 -7.99 -3.47 0.91
CA THR A 20 -8.60 -2.45 1.79
C THR A 20 -7.82 -1.13 1.78
N LEU A 21 -6.61 -1.12 1.22
CA LEU A 21 -5.77 0.07 1.21
C LEU A 21 -6.32 1.15 0.26
N PRO A 22 -6.13 2.43 0.63
CA PRO A 22 -6.38 3.54 -0.29
C PRO A 22 -5.57 3.43 -1.57
N LEU A 23 -6.13 3.92 -2.68
CA LEU A 23 -5.51 3.82 -4.01
C LEU A 23 -4.11 4.43 -4.07
N TYR A 24 -3.87 5.55 -3.39
CA TYR A 24 -2.54 6.19 -3.36
C TYR A 24 -1.49 5.35 -2.61
N ILE A 25 -1.90 4.57 -1.59
CA ILE A 25 -1.02 3.61 -0.91
C ILE A 25 -0.75 2.40 -1.81
N LYS A 26 -1.78 1.87 -2.47
CA LYS A 26 -1.63 0.75 -3.42
C LYS A 26 -0.64 1.08 -4.54
N ALA A 27 -0.75 2.27 -5.12
CA ALA A 27 0.20 2.74 -6.14
C ALA A 27 1.63 2.86 -5.59
N ARG A 28 1.77 3.32 -4.35
CA ARG A 28 3.06 3.43 -3.66
C ARG A 28 3.71 2.07 -3.43
N ILE A 29 2.94 1.03 -3.09
CA ILE A 29 3.44 -0.35 -2.92
C ILE A 29 4.11 -0.84 -4.20
N PHE A 30 3.51 -0.61 -5.37
CA PHE A 30 4.13 -1.02 -6.64
C PHE A 30 5.36 -0.17 -7.03
N LYS A 31 5.42 1.09 -6.56
CA LYS A 31 6.53 2.00 -6.87
C LYS A 31 7.75 1.80 -5.97
N GLU A 32 7.52 1.58 -4.68
CA GLU A 32 8.56 1.59 -3.63
C GLU A 32 8.71 0.25 -2.92
N GLY A 33 7.71 -0.62 -3.02
CA GLY A 33 7.70 -1.91 -2.33
C GLY A 33 8.63 -2.93 -2.99
N LYS A 34 8.96 -3.96 -2.22
CA LYS A 34 9.75 -5.11 -2.67
C LYS A 34 8.87 -6.35 -2.66
N LEU A 35 8.81 -7.06 -3.79
CA LEU A 35 8.12 -8.34 -3.88
C LEU A 35 8.90 -9.41 -3.08
N ILE A 36 8.26 -9.96 -2.05
CA ILE A 36 8.86 -11.00 -1.21
C ILE A 36 8.41 -12.40 -1.68
N HIS A 37 7.17 -12.52 -2.14
CA HIS A 37 6.61 -13.79 -2.61
C HIS A 37 5.51 -13.53 -3.65
N CYS A 38 5.45 -14.38 -4.68
CA CYS A 38 4.40 -14.40 -5.70
C CYS A 38 4.13 -15.84 -6.11
N LYS A 39 2.85 -16.23 -6.17
CA LYS A 39 2.42 -17.54 -6.67
C LYS A 39 1.90 -17.48 -8.11
N ASP A 40 1.38 -16.33 -8.50
CA ASP A 40 0.71 -16.08 -9.77
C ASP A 40 1.18 -14.71 -10.28
N GLU A 41 2.13 -14.74 -11.20
CA GLU A 41 2.73 -13.52 -11.75
C GLU A 41 1.78 -12.78 -12.68
N GLU A 42 0.95 -13.51 -13.44
CA GLU A 42 -0.03 -12.91 -14.35
C GLU A 42 -1.05 -12.08 -13.57
N LEU A 43 -1.59 -12.65 -12.48
CA LEU A 43 -2.48 -11.92 -11.59
C LEU A 43 -1.80 -10.70 -10.96
N LEU A 44 -0.53 -10.81 -10.58
CA LEU A 44 0.22 -9.68 -10.03
C LEU A 44 0.33 -8.53 -11.03
N TYR A 45 0.68 -8.84 -12.29
CA TYR A 45 0.77 -7.85 -13.36
C TYR A 45 -0.58 -7.20 -13.65
N ASP A 46 -1.66 -7.98 -13.71
CA ASP A 46 -3.01 -7.46 -13.91
C ASP A 46 -3.42 -6.48 -12.81
N ILE A 47 -3.15 -6.82 -11.55
CA ILE A 47 -3.42 -5.95 -10.41
C ILE A 47 -2.55 -4.68 -10.49
N ALA A 48 -1.27 -4.80 -10.82
CA ALA A 48 -0.35 -3.67 -10.93
C ALA A 48 -0.79 -2.70 -12.02
N ILE A 49 -1.05 -3.19 -13.24
CA ILE A 49 -1.47 -2.40 -14.38
C ILE A 49 -2.79 -1.68 -14.07
N ARG A 50 -3.77 -2.39 -13.51
CA ARG A 50 -5.05 -1.80 -13.12
C ARG A 50 -4.89 -0.70 -12.07
N THR A 51 -4.11 -0.97 -11.03
CA THR A 51 -3.86 -0.02 -9.93
C THR A 51 -3.20 1.26 -10.45
N ILE A 52 -2.18 1.14 -11.32
CA ILE A 52 -1.47 2.29 -11.87
C ILE A 52 -2.39 3.12 -12.77
N LYS A 53 -3.19 2.47 -13.62
CA LYS A 53 -4.19 3.16 -14.48
C LYS A 53 -5.21 3.94 -13.64
N GLU A 54 -5.79 3.29 -12.63
CA GLU A 54 -6.72 3.93 -11.70
C GLU A 54 -6.08 5.11 -10.97
N TYR A 55 -4.83 4.94 -10.50
CA TYR A 55 -4.11 5.98 -9.78
C TYR A 55 -3.80 7.18 -10.67
N GLU A 56 -3.36 7.00 -11.91
CA GLU A 56 -3.07 8.12 -12.81
C GLU A 56 -4.33 8.95 -13.13
N LEU A 57 -5.50 8.32 -13.21
CA LEU A 57 -6.78 9.04 -13.32
C LEU A 57 -7.16 9.81 -12.04
N PHE A 58 -6.81 9.27 -10.88
CA PHE A 58 -7.09 9.87 -9.57
C PHE A 58 -6.10 11.00 -9.19
N LYS A 59 -4.85 10.86 -9.59
CA LYS A 59 -3.69 11.67 -9.19
C LYS A 59 -3.87 13.19 -9.34
N PRO A 60 -4.48 13.73 -10.43
CA PRO A 60 -4.70 15.18 -10.54
C PRO A 60 -5.57 15.73 -9.40
N ARG A 61 -6.66 15.03 -9.05
CA ARG A 61 -7.56 15.44 -7.96
C ARG A 61 -6.89 15.31 -6.60
N TYR A 62 -6.13 14.24 -6.41
CA TYR A 62 -5.36 14.04 -5.19
C TYR A 62 -4.33 15.15 -4.98
N LYS A 63 -3.63 15.57 -6.04
CA LYS A 63 -2.67 16.68 -5.98
C LYS A 63 -3.35 17.99 -5.58
N LEU A 64 -4.49 18.31 -6.19
CA LEU A 64 -5.26 19.51 -5.85
C LEU A 64 -5.71 19.50 -4.38
N TYR A 65 -6.17 18.34 -3.88
CA TYR A 65 -6.54 18.19 -2.48
C TYR A 65 -5.36 18.46 -1.53
N LEU A 66 -4.18 17.90 -1.84
CA LEU A 66 -2.98 18.12 -1.04
C LEU A 66 -2.51 19.58 -1.08
N GLU A 67 -2.59 20.24 -2.25
CA GLU A 67 -2.29 21.66 -2.38
C GLU A 67 -3.24 22.52 -1.54
N GLY A 68 -4.54 22.19 -1.52
CA GLY A 68 -5.52 22.86 -0.68
C GLY A 68 -5.23 22.74 0.82
N ILE A 69 -4.70 21.60 1.28
CA ILE A 69 -4.29 21.41 2.67
C ILE A 69 -2.99 22.15 2.99
N LEU A 70 -2.06 22.22 2.03
CA LEU A 70 -0.75 22.80 2.27
C LEU A 70 -0.79 24.33 2.34
N TYR A 71 -1.68 24.96 1.57
CA TYR A 71 -1.75 26.41 1.41
C TYR A 71 -3.04 27.06 1.95
N GLY A 72 -4.02 26.25 2.36
CA GLY A 72 -5.27 26.72 2.99
C GLY A 72 -5.19 26.67 4.49
#